data_AF-A0A6J4VLP1-F1
#
_entry.id   AF-A0A6J4VLP1-F1
#
_cell.length_a   1.000
_cell.length_b   1.000
_cell.length_c   1.000
_cell.angle_alpha   90.00
_cell.angle_beta   90.00
_cell.angle_gamma   90.00
#
_symmetry.space_group_name_H-M   'P 1'
#
loop_
_entity.id
_entity.type
_entity.pdbx_description
1 polymer ?
#
loop_
_entity_poly.entity_id
_entity_poly.type
_entity_poly.pdbx_seq_one_letter_code
_entity_poly.pdbx_strand_id
1 'polypeptide(L)'
;MLSHPLELDVQFAGSDEDRDLAAKLLGLMRARGRFMSANAPIRLSLETIAEYFEGTGVTGAETRLRAAVAANAPIFAIEEIDGQSVVVTTRRGIRAVEVDGQGRHDFAQRLMTPQPKPERPPVPVRERPRIDERWSTLQVTLDYLEEEAAPADTVVETEVVEATLEVEMAAVDEQAVEPVAAEAPVIPPARTITIPVVTPTDVTGIDDLELAAAIRQRLAADPRVANFGEQWLMEDRVPRFSRGDLRRLREYLQEQEQPLADDVLAQDVLGVRAGSAEFELTRFAIDYRLSREKEFEFVGTTNQRFWSTNGLPPIGTTRRKPNELGTDYRFLLDEMTEGPAYRSVESVDHVLTFFEYIHGLLPYDSQMQRLLPAPLQPNQRGAVLTFETPQSYTTYLVELRYPTPNRGGFILGLDDFYTENLVPGAIISISRTENDGHYRVEYLAESGQNGRLLELDERRAQRYVFRPTTFACGVEPRMLLTEDRMSGLNGEKPLDEKVRRRPESVVAATFERIGQHRGGNYSADFDTLLAGVNVERPMTETLLRSTLENDDTGAFSRDPEGQDVYTYVPGTTP
;
A
#
# COMPACT_ATOMS: atom_id res chain seq x y z
N MET A 1 -26.00 -22.90 18.27
CA MET A 1 -26.44 -22.43 19.59
C MET A 1 -26.60 -20.92 19.49
N LEU A 2 -27.73 -20.36 19.91
CA LEU A 2 -27.94 -18.91 19.90
C LEU A 2 -27.14 -18.28 21.04
N SER A 3 -26.11 -17.51 20.71
CA SER A 3 -25.38 -16.69 21.69
C SER A 3 -26.28 -15.54 22.14
N HIS A 4 -26.92 -15.67 23.30
CA HIS A 4 -27.49 -14.51 23.98
C HIS A 4 -26.37 -13.51 24.29
N PRO A 5 -26.58 -12.19 24.07
CA PRO A 5 -25.67 -11.20 24.62
C PRO A 5 -25.68 -11.31 26.14
N LEU A 6 -24.50 -11.28 26.76
CA LEU A 6 -24.34 -11.22 28.22
C LEU A 6 -24.71 -9.81 28.71
N GLU A 7 -26.01 -9.53 28.77
CA GLU A 7 -26.54 -8.44 29.59
C GLU A 7 -26.31 -8.80 31.06
N LEU A 8 -25.25 -8.22 31.62
CA LEU A 8 -25.05 -8.19 33.06
C LEU A 8 -26.04 -7.17 33.64
N ASP A 9 -26.97 -7.65 34.47
CA ASP A 9 -27.85 -6.80 35.29
C ASP A 9 -27.01 -5.93 36.22
N VAL A 10 -26.92 -4.63 35.90
CA VAL A 10 -26.25 -3.64 36.73
C VAL A 10 -27.29 -3.04 37.69
N GLN A 11 -27.09 -3.25 38.99
CA GLN A 11 -27.98 -2.69 40.02
C GLN A 11 -27.56 -1.27 40.38
N PHE A 12 -28.44 -0.31 40.09
CA PHE A 12 -28.25 1.10 40.45
C PHE A 12 -28.83 1.42 41.83
N ALA A 13 -28.14 2.28 42.58
CA ALA A 13 -28.56 2.83 43.87
C ALA A 13 -28.97 4.31 43.74
N GLY A 14 -29.80 4.79 44.66
CA GLY A 14 -30.37 6.15 44.66
C GLY A 14 -31.90 6.14 44.67
N SER A 15 -32.51 7.31 44.44
CA SER A 15 -33.96 7.42 44.19
C SER A 15 -34.33 6.85 42.82
N ASP A 16 -35.63 6.72 42.53
CA ASP A 16 -36.10 6.21 41.23
C ASP A 16 -35.62 7.08 40.05
N GLU A 17 -35.57 8.41 40.23
CA GLU A 17 -34.99 9.35 39.26
C GLU A 17 -33.47 9.16 39.10
N ASP A 18 -32.74 8.96 40.20
CA ASP A 18 -31.28 8.76 40.15
C ASP A 18 -30.91 7.43 39.47
N ARG A 19 -31.71 6.38 39.69
CA ARG A 19 -31.52 5.06 39.07
C ARG A 19 -31.77 5.09 37.57
N ASP A 20 -32.81 5.79 37.12
CA ASP A 20 -33.07 6.01 35.69
C ASP A 20 -31.98 6.88 35.03
N LEU A 21 -31.54 7.96 35.70
CA LEU A 21 -30.43 8.79 35.22
C LEU A 21 -29.11 7.99 35.13
N ALA A 22 -28.80 7.17 36.13
CA ALA A 22 -27.61 6.31 36.13
C ALA A 22 -27.66 5.21 35.05
N ALA A 23 -28.84 4.65 34.77
CA ALA A 23 -29.06 3.72 33.67
C ALA A 23 -28.85 4.38 32.30
N LYS A 24 -29.41 5.57 32.09
CA LYS A 24 -29.20 6.38 30.87
C LYS A 24 -27.74 6.78 30.69
N LEU A 25 -27.07 7.19 31.78
CA LEU A 25 -25.64 7.49 31.79
C LEU A 25 -24.79 6.28 31.40
N LEU A 26 -25.06 5.09 31.96
CA LEU A 26 -24.35 3.88 31.57
C LEU A 26 -24.62 3.50 30.11
N GLY A 27 -25.85 3.71 29.61
CA GLY A 27 -26.22 3.54 28.21
C GLY A 27 -25.39 4.43 27.28
N LEU A 28 -25.29 5.73 27.59
CA LEU A 28 -24.47 6.69 26.86
C LEU A 28 -22.98 6.30 26.86
N MET A 29 -22.43 5.95 28.02
CA MET A 29 -21.04 5.49 28.14
C MET A 29 -20.81 4.19 27.34
N ARG A 30 -21.72 3.21 27.41
CA ARG A 30 -21.65 1.97 26.62
C ARG A 30 -21.73 2.22 25.11
N ALA A 31 -22.54 3.19 24.66
CA ALA A 31 -22.63 3.58 23.26
C ALA A 31 -21.31 4.22 22.79
N ARG A 32 -20.73 5.14 23.57
CA ARG A 32 -19.41 5.74 23.27
C ARG A 32 -18.29 4.71 23.26
N GLY A 33 -18.28 3.79 24.22
CA GLY A 33 -17.29 2.73 24.37
C GLY A 33 -17.61 1.42 23.63
N ARG A 34 -18.47 1.44 22.60
CA ARG A 34 -18.95 0.21 21.92
C ARG A 34 -17.82 -0.71 21.45
N PHE A 35 -16.76 -0.12 20.90
CA PHE A 35 -15.58 -0.82 20.35
C PHE A 35 -14.45 -1.02 21.36
N MET A 36 -14.56 -0.51 22.59
CA MET A 36 -13.56 -0.69 23.63
C MET A 36 -13.66 -2.09 24.26
N SER A 37 -12.54 -2.58 24.83
CA SER A 37 -12.55 -3.86 25.55
C SER A 37 -13.49 -3.79 26.77
N ALA A 38 -14.03 -4.94 27.18
CA ALA A 38 -15.10 -5.00 28.19
C ALA A 38 -14.75 -4.36 29.55
N ASN A 39 -13.45 -4.28 29.87
CA ASN A 39 -12.92 -3.71 31.11
C ASN A 39 -12.14 -2.39 30.88
N ALA A 40 -12.04 -1.88 29.65
CA ALA A 40 -11.30 -0.64 29.38
C ALA A 40 -12.03 0.58 29.99
N PRO A 41 -11.29 1.58 30.52
CA PRO A 41 -11.87 2.81 31.06
C PRO A 41 -12.45 3.65 29.91
N ILE A 42 -13.77 3.84 29.93
CA ILE A 42 -14.50 4.79 29.10
C ILE A 42 -14.53 6.11 29.87
N ARG A 43 -14.06 7.19 29.27
CA ARG A 43 -13.96 8.53 29.87
C ARG A 43 -14.79 9.53 29.07
N LEU A 44 -15.60 10.34 29.76
CA LEU A 44 -16.33 11.48 29.18
C LEU A 44 -16.36 12.65 30.17
N SER A 45 -16.20 13.87 29.67
CA SER A 45 -16.33 15.12 30.42
C SER A 45 -17.74 15.25 31.02
N LEU A 46 -17.82 15.55 32.31
CA LEU A 46 -19.09 15.74 33.02
C LEU A 46 -19.91 16.89 32.41
N GLU A 47 -19.24 17.94 31.95
CA GLU A 47 -19.82 19.10 31.24
C GLU A 47 -20.59 18.66 29.99
N THR A 48 -19.95 17.94 29.06
CA THR A 48 -20.60 17.44 27.84
C THR A 48 -21.72 16.42 28.12
N ILE A 49 -21.61 15.64 29.19
CA ILE A 49 -22.70 14.77 29.65
C ILE A 49 -23.87 15.62 30.18
N ALA A 50 -23.60 16.69 30.94
CA ALA A 50 -24.63 17.59 31.44
C ALA A 50 -25.36 18.31 30.29
N GLU A 51 -24.64 18.87 29.32
CA GLU A 51 -25.21 19.47 28.11
C GLU A 51 -26.17 18.51 27.38
N TYR A 52 -25.75 17.25 27.18
CA TYR A 52 -26.59 16.22 26.57
C TYR A 52 -27.87 15.97 27.37
N PHE A 53 -27.79 15.86 28.70
CA PHE A 53 -28.96 15.60 29.54
C PHE A 53 -29.88 16.83 29.67
N GLU A 54 -29.35 18.06 29.66
CA GLU A 54 -30.15 19.29 29.59
C GLU A 54 -30.91 19.39 28.26
N GLY A 55 -30.26 19.04 27.14
CA GLY A 55 -30.90 18.91 25.82
C GLY A 55 -32.03 17.86 25.77
N THR A 56 -32.00 16.86 26.66
CA THR A 56 -33.09 15.87 26.83
C THR A 56 -34.12 16.23 27.92
N GLY A 57 -34.04 17.43 28.50
CA GLY A 57 -35.03 17.96 29.45
C GLY A 57 -34.72 17.77 30.94
N VAL A 58 -33.52 17.33 31.31
CA VAL A 58 -33.11 17.21 32.73
C VAL A 58 -32.59 18.54 33.24
N THR A 59 -33.36 19.25 34.07
CA THR A 59 -32.93 20.54 34.63
C THR A 59 -31.87 20.40 35.73
N GLY A 60 -30.78 21.15 35.60
CA GLY A 60 -29.64 21.10 36.54
C GLY A 60 -28.87 19.80 36.43
N ALA A 61 -28.61 19.34 35.20
CA ALA A 61 -28.11 17.99 34.95
C ALA A 61 -26.77 17.74 35.64
N GLU A 62 -25.84 18.70 35.63
CA GLU A 62 -24.50 18.50 36.23
C GLU A 62 -24.57 18.14 37.73
N THR A 63 -25.39 18.84 38.50
CA THR A 63 -25.54 18.58 39.95
C THR A 63 -26.22 17.23 40.20
N ARG A 64 -27.24 16.88 39.41
CA ARG A 64 -27.91 15.57 39.47
C ARG A 64 -26.98 14.43 39.07
N LEU A 65 -26.15 14.62 38.03
CA LEU A 65 -25.16 13.65 37.57
C LEU A 65 -24.07 13.42 38.61
N ARG A 66 -23.54 14.46 39.27
CA ARG A 66 -22.61 14.30 40.40
C ARG A 66 -23.24 13.49 41.55
N ALA A 67 -24.50 13.75 41.89
CA ALA A 67 -25.23 12.99 42.91
C ALA A 67 -25.46 11.52 42.51
N ALA A 68 -25.92 11.26 41.29
CA ALA A 68 -26.15 9.92 40.76
C ALA A 68 -24.85 9.10 40.65
N VAL A 69 -23.74 9.72 40.21
CA VAL A 69 -22.42 9.08 40.18
C VAL A 69 -21.91 8.79 41.60
N ALA A 70 -22.08 9.72 42.56
CA ALA A 70 -21.70 9.49 43.96
C ALA A 70 -22.51 8.36 44.61
N ALA A 71 -23.81 8.24 44.32
CA ALA A 71 -24.65 7.13 44.77
C ALA A 71 -24.24 5.77 44.15
N ASN A 72 -23.60 5.79 42.98
CA ASN A 72 -23.24 4.62 42.18
C ASN A 72 -21.71 4.41 42.06
N ALA A 73 -20.97 4.70 43.14
CA ALA A 73 -19.51 4.53 43.24
C ALA A 73 -18.93 3.14 42.85
N PRO A 74 -19.66 2.00 42.92
CA PRO A 74 -19.19 0.71 42.38
C PRO A 74 -19.16 0.65 40.85
N ILE A 75 -19.86 1.55 40.16
CA ILE A 75 -20.08 1.56 38.70
C ILE A 75 -19.31 2.71 38.05
N PHE A 76 -19.31 3.88 38.69
CA PHE A 76 -18.73 5.12 38.17
C PHE A 76 -17.66 5.68 39.11
N ALA A 77 -16.70 6.40 38.53
CA ALA A 77 -15.79 7.30 39.24
C ALA A 77 -15.84 8.69 38.60
N ILE A 78 -15.42 9.72 39.35
CA ILE A 78 -15.06 11.02 38.78
C ILE A 78 -13.55 11.16 38.96
N GLU A 79 -12.84 11.35 37.86
CA GLU A 79 -11.41 11.66 37.79
C GLU A 79 -11.27 13.14 37.43
N GLU A 80 -10.30 13.85 38.01
CA GLU A 80 -9.91 15.19 37.55
C GLU A 80 -8.72 15.03 36.61
N ILE A 81 -8.91 15.39 35.33
CA ILE A 81 -7.91 15.28 34.27
C ILE A 81 -7.83 16.66 33.61
N ASP A 82 -6.62 17.23 33.55
CA ASP A 82 -6.33 18.54 32.96
C ASP A 82 -7.26 19.69 33.43
N GLY A 83 -7.72 19.61 34.68
CA GLY A 83 -8.61 20.59 35.29
C GLY A 83 -10.10 20.39 35.01
N GLN A 84 -10.48 19.32 34.30
CA GLN A 84 -11.88 18.97 34.01
C GLN A 84 -12.35 17.77 34.84
N SER A 85 -13.60 17.80 35.30
CA SER A 85 -14.25 16.64 35.93
C SER A 85 -14.68 15.63 34.85
N VAL A 86 -14.12 14.42 34.87
CA VAL A 86 -14.37 13.36 33.89
C VAL A 86 -15.04 12.17 34.57
N VAL A 87 -16.19 11.72 34.05
CA VAL A 87 -16.87 10.51 34.51
C VAL A 87 -16.24 9.29 33.85
N VAL A 88 -15.92 8.27 34.66
CA VAL A 88 -15.23 7.06 34.21
C VAL A 88 -15.99 5.80 34.63
N THR A 89 -16.18 4.89 33.68
CA THR A 89 -16.78 3.56 33.89
C THR A 89 -16.24 2.57 32.86
N THR A 90 -16.63 1.30 32.92
CA THR A 90 -16.29 0.29 31.92
C THR A 90 -17.53 -0.17 31.16
N ARG A 91 -17.37 -0.81 29.99
CA ARG A 91 -18.50 -1.34 29.20
C ARG A 91 -19.35 -2.34 30.01
N ARG A 92 -18.74 -3.03 30.99
CA ARG A 92 -19.44 -3.93 31.92
C ARG A 92 -20.28 -3.24 32.98
N GLY A 93 -20.16 -1.93 33.20
CA GLY A 93 -20.83 -1.22 34.30
C GLY A 93 -20.17 -1.51 35.65
N ILE A 94 -18.85 -1.61 35.66
CA ILE A 94 -18.01 -1.73 36.85
C ILE A 94 -17.07 -0.53 36.86
N ARG A 95 -16.80 0.07 38.03
CA ARG A 95 -15.81 1.13 38.18
C ARG A 95 -14.48 0.70 37.56
N ALA A 96 -13.91 1.55 36.71
CA ALA A 96 -12.58 1.32 36.18
C ALA A 96 -11.57 1.33 37.33
N VAL A 97 -10.77 0.27 37.42
CA VAL A 97 -9.60 0.20 38.29
C VAL A 97 -8.41 0.47 37.40
N GLU A 98 -7.62 1.49 37.72
CA GLU A 98 -6.32 1.66 37.08
C GLU A 98 -5.48 0.42 37.36
N VAL A 99 -5.04 -0.25 36.29
CA VAL A 99 -4.13 -1.40 36.41
C VAL A 99 -2.77 -0.83 36.73
N ASP A 100 -2.53 -0.62 38.03
CA ASP A 100 -1.26 -0.15 38.55
C ASP A 100 -0.14 -1.12 38.12
N GLY A 101 0.70 -0.68 37.17
CA GLY A 101 1.70 -1.50 36.49
C GLY A 101 2.78 -2.09 37.40
N GLN A 102 2.75 -1.72 38.68
CA GLN A 102 3.61 -2.26 39.74
C GLN A 102 3.26 -3.72 40.11
N GLY A 103 2.11 -4.23 39.66
CA GLY A 103 1.67 -5.62 39.86
C GLY A 103 2.35 -6.68 38.97
N ARG A 104 3.62 -6.98 39.22
CA ARG A 104 4.48 -8.03 38.57
C ARG A 104 5.05 -7.71 37.17
N HIS A 105 6.25 -7.14 37.19
CA HIS A 105 7.27 -7.18 36.11
C HIS A 105 6.86 -6.61 34.74
N ASP A 106 7.04 -5.31 34.57
CA ASP A 106 7.09 -4.66 33.26
C ASP A 106 8.29 -5.18 32.41
N PHE A 107 8.03 -5.38 31.12
CA PHE A 107 9.00 -5.76 30.11
C PHE A 107 10.08 -4.68 29.91
N ALA A 108 9.71 -3.39 29.93
CA ALA A 108 10.67 -2.30 29.77
C ALA A 108 11.70 -2.29 30.91
N GLN A 109 11.28 -2.59 32.14
CA GLN A 109 12.15 -2.68 33.31
C GLN A 109 13.11 -3.88 33.22
N ARG A 110 12.67 -5.03 32.67
CA ARG A 110 13.55 -6.18 32.39
C ARG A 110 14.56 -5.92 31.28
N LEU A 111 14.20 -5.11 30.28
CA LEU A 111 15.07 -4.72 29.18
C LEU A 111 16.20 -3.79 29.67
N MET A 112 15.87 -2.82 30.54
CA MET A 112 16.82 -1.83 31.06
C MET A 112 17.62 -2.31 32.28
N THR A 113 17.11 -3.28 33.04
CA THR A 113 17.83 -3.89 34.17
C THR A 113 17.77 -5.42 34.11
N PRO A 114 18.53 -6.07 33.19
CA PRO A 114 18.59 -7.52 33.13
C PRO A 114 19.24 -8.07 34.41
N GLN A 115 18.51 -8.91 35.13
CA GLN A 115 19.07 -9.61 36.30
C GLN A 115 20.22 -10.53 35.89
N PRO A 116 21.23 -10.74 36.77
CA PRO A 116 22.34 -11.64 36.47
C PRO A 116 21.82 -13.04 36.13
N LYS A 117 22.39 -13.60 35.05
CA LYS A 117 21.99 -14.89 34.49
C LYS A 117 22.07 -15.96 35.59
N PRO A 118 20.97 -16.69 35.90
CA PRO A 118 20.99 -17.68 36.96
C PRO A 118 22.08 -18.73 36.69
N GLU A 119 22.87 -19.04 37.72
CA GLU A 119 23.97 -19.99 37.61
C GLU A 119 23.42 -21.34 37.15
N ARG A 120 23.90 -21.81 35.99
CA ARG A 120 23.53 -23.14 35.50
C ARG A 120 24.17 -24.17 36.44
N PRO A 121 23.42 -25.17 36.95
CA PRO A 121 24.04 -26.29 37.62
C PRO A 121 25.06 -26.95 36.67
N PRO A 122 26.19 -27.47 37.19
CA PRO A 122 27.24 -28.02 36.36
C PRO A 122 26.68 -29.18 35.52
N VAL A 123 26.69 -28.98 34.20
CA VAL A 123 26.24 -29.99 33.24
C VAL A 123 27.21 -31.17 33.33
N PRO A 124 26.75 -32.41 33.56
CA PRO A 124 27.63 -33.57 33.55
C PRO A 124 28.31 -33.67 32.18
N VAL A 125 29.63 -33.89 32.18
CA VAL A 125 30.42 -33.96 30.95
C VAL A 125 29.88 -35.09 30.09
N ARG A 126 29.17 -34.76 29.01
CA ARG A 126 28.92 -35.70 27.93
C ARG A 126 30.26 -36.03 27.30
N GLU A 127 30.74 -37.25 27.52
CA GLU A 127 31.85 -37.79 26.75
C GLU A 127 31.48 -37.68 25.26
N ARG A 128 32.35 -37.01 24.48
CA ARG A 128 32.16 -36.97 23.04
C ARG A 128 32.30 -38.39 22.50
N PRO A 129 31.45 -38.83 21.55
CA PRO A 129 31.73 -40.05 20.80
C PRO A 129 33.15 -39.97 20.25
N ARG A 130 34.00 -40.95 20.54
CA ARG A 130 35.31 -41.03 19.91
C ARG A 130 35.08 -41.28 18.43
N ILE A 131 35.41 -40.29 17.61
CA ILE A 131 35.49 -40.46 16.16
C ILE A 131 36.63 -41.44 15.91
N ASP A 132 36.36 -42.50 15.17
CA ASP A 132 37.35 -43.51 14.80
C ASP A 132 38.40 -42.87 13.89
N GLU A 133 39.69 -42.95 14.27
CA GLU A 133 40.79 -42.18 13.66
C GLU A 133 40.97 -42.47 12.15
N ARG A 134 40.35 -43.55 11.66
CA ARG A 134 40.26 -43.93 10.25
C ARG A 134 39.49 -42.93 9.38
N TRP A 135 38.70 -42.02 9.97
CA TRP A 135 37.93 -41.00 9.24
C TRP A 135 38.63 -39.64 9.15
N SER A 136 39.79 -39.46 9.81
CA SER A 136 40.53 -38.19 9.82
C SER A 136 41.60 -38.03 8.73
N THR A 137 41.81 -39.04 7.88
CA THR A 137 42.77 -39.00 6.76
C THR A 137 42.11 -39.44 5.46
N LEU A 138 41.41 -38.51 4.81
CA LEU A 138 41.04 -38.59 3.40
C LEU A 138 42.00 -37.71 2.59
N GLN A 139 43.22 -38.20 2.48
CA GLN A 139 44.28 -37.71 1.60
C GLN A 139 45.09 -38.95 1.21
N VAL A 140 45.37 -39.12 -0.09
CA VAL A 140 45.61 -40.44 -0.76
C VAL A 140 44.27 -41.20 -0.96
N THR A 141 43.79 -41.48 -2.16
CA THR A 141 44.34 -41.40 -3.53
C THR A 141 43.50 -40.52 -4.46
N LEU A 142 44.12 -39.59 -5.21
CA LEU A 142 43.49 -38.98 -6.39
C LEU A 142 44.00 -39.61 -7.71
N ASP A 143 44.88 -40.62 -7.62
CA ASP A 143 45.60 -41.25 -8.74
C ASP A 143 44.87 -42.50 -9.32
N TYR A 144 43.55 -42.59 -9.16
CA TYR A 144 42.74 -43.77 -9.56
C TYR A 144 41.53 -43.42 -10.45
N LEU A 145 41.53 -42.24 -11.07
CA LEU A 145 40.53 -41.83 -12.08
C LEU A 145 41.13 -41.41 -13.43
N GLU A 146 42.45 -41.56 -13.61
CA GLU A 146 43.16 -41.35 -14.88
C GLU A 146 43.93 -42.61 -15.29
N GLU A 147 43.23 -43.70 -15.64
CA GLU A 147 43.67 -44.74 -16.61
C GLU A 147 42.63 -45.87 -16.74
N GLU A 148 41.71 -45.78 -17.71
CA GLU A 148 41.19 -46.95 -18.45
C GLU A 148 40.46 -46.53 -19.74
N ALA A 149 41.21 -46.49 -20.85
CA ALA A 149 40.69 -46.80 -22.19
C ALA A 149 41.00 -48.29 -22.44
N ALA A 150 40.28 -49.11 -23.21
CA ALA A 150 39.30 -48.93 -24.30
C ALA A 150 38.51 -50.28 -24.44
N PRO A 151 37.88 -50.72 -25.56
CA PRO A 151 37.54 -50.07 -26.84
C PRO A 151 36.11 -50.36 -27.39
N ALA A 152 35.84 -49.89 -28.63
CA ALA A 152 34.73 -50.20 -29.54
C ALA A 152 33.33 -49.58 -29.22
N ASP A 153 32.51 -49.16 -30.19
CA ASP A 153 32.55 -49.44 -31.63
C ASP A 153 32.12 -48.25 -32.54
N THR A 154 32.43 -48.34 -33.83
CA THR A 154 32.30 -47.27 -34.86
C THR A 154 30.88 -47.00 -35.38
N VAL A 155 30.53 -45.73 -35.63
CA VAL A 155 29.83 -45.26 -36.86
C VAL A 155 30.39 -43.88 -37.26
N VAL A 156 30.40 -43.59 -38.57
CA VAL A 156 31.10 -42.49 -39.26
C VAL A 156 30.14 -41.38 -39.66
N GLU A 157 30.53 -40.10 -39.53
CA GLU A 157 30.48 -39.10 -40.62
C GLU A 157 31.09 -37.73 -40.22
N THR A 158 32.22 -37.48 -40.87
CA THR A 158 32.94 -36.25 -41.22
C THR A 158 32.14 -34.95 -41.40
N GLU A 159 32.69 -33.83 -40.89
CA GLU A 159 33.14 -32.73 -41.77
C GLU A 159 34.31 -31.93 -41.15
N VAL A 160 35.06 -31.19 -41.97
CA VAL A 160 36.39 -30.64 -41.68
C VAL A 160 36.37 -29.11 -41.76
N VAL A 161 36.94 -28.41 -40.76
CA VAL A 161 37.63 -27.13 -41.00
C VAL A 161 38.91 -27.05 -40.17
N GLU A 162 39.99 -26.66 -40.85
CA GLU A 162 41.37 -26.58 -40.40
C GLU A 162 41.74 -25.12 -40.09
N ALA A 163 42.45 -24.85 -38.97
CA ALA A 163 43.12 -23.57 -38.73
C ALA A 163 44.27 -23.74 -37.71
N THR A 164 45.49 -23.88 -38.21
CA THR A 164 46.73 -23.81 -37.43
C THR A 164 47.14 -22.37 -37.13
N LEU A 165 47.85 -22.13 -36.03
CA LEU A 165 48.86 -21.07 -35.93
C LEU A 165 49.85 -21.37 -34.79
N GLU A 166 51.11 -21.00 -35.01
CA GLU A 166 52.26 -21.53 -34.28
C GLU A 166 52.72 -20.65 -33.10
N VAL A 167 53.41 -21.36 -32.20
CA VAL A 167 54.27 -20.94 -31.09
C VAL A 167 55.10 -19.67 -31.33
N GLU A 168 55.25 -18.85 -30.28
CA GLU A 168 56.56 -18.24 -29.97
C GLU A 168 56.82 -18.22 -28.46
N MET A 169 57.88 -18.92 -28.03
CA MET A 169 58.42 -18.89 -26.66
C MET A 169 59.75 -18.13 -26.67
N ALA A 170 59.97 -17.28 -25.67
CA ALA A 170 61.29 -16.76 -25.34
C ALA A 170 61.52 -16.81 -23.82
N ALA A 171 62.54 -17.57 -23.42
CA ALA A 171 63.19 -17.51 -22.11
C ALA A 171 64.49 -16.66 -22.27
N VAL A 172 65.39 -16.41 -21.31
CA VAL A 172 65.73 -16.92 -19.96
C VAL A 172 66.40 -15.72 -19.24
N ASP A 173 66.36 -15.60 -17.91
CA ASP A 173 67.60 -15.66 -17.10
C ASP A 173 67.36 -15.78 -15.58
N GLU A 174 68.26 -16.48 -14.90
CA GLU A 174 68.20 -16.82 -13.48
C GLU A 174 69.60 -16.67 -12.87
N GLN A 175 69.77 -15.75 -11.89
CA GLN A 175 71.03 -15.61 -11.13
C GLN A 175 70.81 -15.32 -9.65
N ALA A 176 71.68 -15.89 -8.81
CA ALA A 176 71.82 -15.67 -7.37
C ALA A 176 73.27 -16.03 -6.95
N VAL A 177 73.79 -15.77 -5.74
CA VAL A 177 73.20 -15.27 -4.48
C VAL A 177 74.21 -14.31 -3.81
N GLU A 178 73.75 -13.44 -2.89
CA GLU A 178 74.33 -13.17 -1.54
C GLU A 178 74.14 -11.72 -1.01
N PRO A 179 74.11 -11.50 0.33
CA PRO A 179 73.30 -10.45 0.94
C PRO A 179 74.09 -9.27 1.52
N VAL A 180 73.50 -8.07 1.52
CA VAL A 180 74.02 -6.89 2.24
C VAL A 180 72.89 -6.08 2.89
N ALA A 181 73.08 -5.79 4.19
CA ALA A 181 72.44 -4.76 5.02
C ALA A 181 70.90 -4.72 5.14
N ALA A 182 70.43 -4.82 6.39
CA ALA A 182 69.08 -4.42 6.76
C ALA A 182 68.97 -2.88 6.73
N GLU A 183 68.25 -2.34 5.74
CA GLU A 183 67.83 -0.95 5.72
C GLU A 183 66.39 -0.84 6.28
N ALA A 184 66.14 0.16 7.14
CA ALA A 184 64.88 0.30 7.86
C ALA A 184 63.71 0.60 6.90
N PRO A 185 62.47 0.16 7.21
CA PRO A 185 61.34 0.36 6.31
C PRO A 185 61.05 1.85 6.11
N VAL A 186 61.29 2.33 4.88
CA VAL A 186 60.87 3.66 4.43
C VAL A 186 59.35 3.64 4.35
N ILE A 187 58.70 4.17 5.40
CA ILE A 187 57.26 4.43 5.40
C ILE A 187 56.98 5.39 4.24
N PRO A 188 56.19 4.99 3.21
CA PRO A 188 55.83 5.93 2.15
C PRO A 188 55.05 7.09 2.78
N PRO A 189 55.41 8.35 2.51
CA PRO A 189 54.74 9.48 3.14
C PRO A 189 53.24 9.42 2.81
N ALA A 190 52.42 9.53 3.85
CA ALA A 190 50.97 9.46 3.72
C ALA A 190 50.51 10.42 2.62
N ARG A 191 49.84 9.89 1.59
CA ARG A 191 49.30 10.67 0.47
C ARG A 191 48.43 11.78 1.04
N THR A 192 48.98 12.98 1.09
CA THR A 192 48.30 14.12 1.68
C THR A 192 47.19 14.50 0.72
N ILE A 193 45.96 14.13 1.06
CA ILE A 193 44.78 14.59 0.34
C ILE A 193 44.70 16.09 0.61
N THR A 194 45.27 16.88 -0.31
CA THR A 194 45.10 18.33 -0.35
C THR A 194 43.65 18.59 -0.73
N ILE A 195 42.78 18.57 0.28
CA ILE A 195 41.45 19.16 0.20
C ILE A 195 41.71 20.62 -0.18
N PRO A 196 41.29 21.10 -1.37
CA PRO A 196 41.42 22.51 -1.68
C PRO A 196 40.65 23.28 -0.61
N VAL A 197 41.27 24.32 -0.04
CA VAL A 197 40.59 25.22 0.88
C VAL A 197 39.59 26.03 0.07
N VAL A 198 38.42 25.44 -0.18
CA VAL A 198 37.30 26.11 -0.78
C VAL A 198 36.86 27.17 0.22
N THR A 199 36.93 28.44 -0.16
CA THR A 199 36.33 29.53 0.61
C THR A 199 34.86 29.18 0.83
N PRO A 200 34.36 29.07 2.07
CA PRO A 200 32.98 28.71 2.29
C PRO A 200 32.09 29.76 1.61
N THR A 201 31.22 29.30 0.70
CA THR A 201 30.24 30.16 0.06
C THR A 201 29.37 30.76 1.15
N ASP A 202 29.22 32.09 1.14
CA ASP A 202 28.27 32.74 2.04
C ASP A 202 26.85 32.37 1.59
N VAL A 203 26.11 31.74 2.49
CA VAL A 203 24.72 31.30 2.31
C VAL A 203 23.74 32.12 3.15
N THR A 204 24.22 33.17 3.83
CA THR A 204 23.36 34.00 4.69
C THR A 204 22.37 34.80 3.86
N GLY A 205 21.11 34.35 3.85
CA GLY A 205 20.01 34.96 3.08
C GLY A 205 19.60 34.18 1.82
N ILE A 206 20.14 32.99 1.58
CA ILE A 206 19.58 32.02 0.62
C ILE A 206 18.48 31.23 1.33
N ASP A 207 17.39 30.91 0.63
CA ASP A 207 16.32 30.06 1.18
C ASP A 207 16.80 28.60 1.36
N ASP A 208 16.32 27.92 2.42
CA ASP A 208 16.75 26.56 2.73
C ASP A 208 16.39 25.57 1.59
N LEU A 209 15.30 25.80 0.86
CA LEU A 209 14.89 24.97 -0.28
C LEU A 209 15.80 25.19 -1.49
N GLU A 210 16.19 26.44 -1.77
CA GLU A 210 17.15 26.79 -2.81
C GLU A 210 18.54 26.22 -2.50
N LEU A 211 18.99 26.33 -1.25
CA LEU A 211 20.26 25.76 -0.79
C LEU A 211 20.27 24.23 -0.89
N ALA A 212 19.19 23.57 -0.46
CA ALA A 212 19.03 22.12 -0.59
C ALA A 212 19.03 21.68 -2.07
N ALA A 213 18.35 22.41 -2.95
CA ALA A 213 18.36 22.14 -4.39
C ALA A 213 19.76 22.28 -5.00
N ALA A 214 20.50 23.33 -4.64
CA ALA A 214 21.87 23.55 -5.09
C ALA A 214 22.83 22.44 -4.60
N ILE A 215 22.69 21.99 -3.35
CA ILE A 215 23.46 20.87 -2.78
C ILE A 215 23.15 19.57 -3.54
N ARG A 216 21.87 19.22 -3.72
CA ARG A 216 21.46 18.03 -4.50
C ARG A 216 22.04 18.05 -5.90
N GLN A 217 21.90 19.18 -6.62
CA GLN A 217 22.43 19.33 -7.98
C GLN A 217 23.96 19.14 -8.01
N ARG A 218 24.67 19.67 -7.01
CA ARG A 218 26.13 19.57 -6.95
C ARG A 218 26.61 18.16 -6.63
N LEU A 219 25.93 17.44 -5.74
CA LEU A 219 26.23 16.06 -5.39
C LEU A 219 25.87 15.09 -6.54
N ALA A 220 24.72 15.26 -7.19
CA ALA A 220 24.31 14.46 -8.35
C ALA A 220 25.27 14.57 -9.54
N ALA A 221 26.00 15.68 -9.65
CA ALA A 221 27.00 15.91 -10.68
C ALA A 221 28.41 15.40 -10.33
N ASP A 222 28.66 14.90 -9.11
CA ASP A 222 29.95 14.35 -8.72
C ASP A 222 29.96 12.83 -8.91
N PRO A 223 30.73 12.27 -9.87
CA PRO A 223 30.73 10.84 -10.16
C PRO A 223 31.30 9.98 -9.01
N ARG A 224 31.84 10.58 -7.96
CA ARG A 224 32.33 9.87 -6.76
C ARG A 224 31.22 9.68 -5.72
N VAL A 225 30.06 10.31 -5.89
CA VAL A 225 28.93 10.22 -4.97
C VAL A 225 27.88 9.30 -5.60
N ALA A 226 27.62 8.18 -4.95
CA ALA A 226 26.47 7.34 -5.22
C ALA A 226 25.23 7.98 -4.59
N ASN A 227 24.11 8.00 -5.32
CA ASN A 227 22.85 8.56 -4.85
C ASN A 227 21.68 7.61 -5.12
N PHE A 228 20.71 7.60 -4.20
CA PHE A 228 19.44 6.91 -4.39
C PHE A 228 18.33 7.65 -3.63
N GLY A 229 17.37 8.21 -4.36
CA GLY A 229 16.43 9.17 -3.79
C GLY A 229 17.17 10.32 -3.10
N GLU A 230 16.81 10.59 -1.84
CA GLU A 230 17.46 11.60 -0.99
C GLU A 230 18.68 11.08 -0.21
N GLN A 231 19.10 9.83 -0.41
CA GLN A 231 20.30 9.27 0.25
C GLN A 231 21.54 9.37 -0.63
N TRP A 232 22.68 9.65 0.02
CA TRP A 232 23.97 9.92 -0.63
C TRP A 232 25.09 9.20 0.13
N LEU A 233 25.99 8.54 -0.59
CA LEU A 233 27.18 7.89 -0.05
C LEU A 233 28.35 8.03 -1.05
N MET A 234 29.60 8.00 -0.58
CA MET A 234 30.74 7.93 -1.51
C MET A 234 30.76 6.54 -2.19
N GLU A 235 30.92 6.49 -3.52
CA GLU A 235 30.82 5.24 -4.30
C GLU A 235 31.86 4.19 -3.88
N ASP A 236 33.03 4.62 -3.39
CA ASP A 236 34.08 3.76 -2.85
C ASP A 236 33.68 3.01 -1.58
N ARG A 237 32.70 3.55 -0.83
CA ARG A 237 32.11 2.94 0.37
C ARG A 237 30.87 2.09 0.10
N VAL A 238 30.32 2.12 -1.12
CA VAL A 238 29.15 1.29 -1.46
C VAL A 238 29.59 -0.14 -1.75
N PRO A 239 29.12 -1.15 -0.98
CA PRO A 239 29.34 -2.55 -1.27
C PRO A 239 29.17 -2.91 -2.76
N ARG A 240 29.99 -3.84 -3.23
CA ARG A 240 29.92 -4.38 -4.59
C ARG A 240 29.32 -5.77 -4.53
N PHE A 241 28.36 -6.03 -5.40
CA PHE A 241 27.78 -7.36 -5.58
C PHE A 241 28.54 -8.11 -6.68
N SER A 242 28.76 -9.39 -6.46
CA SER A 242 29.21 -10.29 -7.52
C SER A 242 28.06 -10.59 -8.48
N ARG A 243 28.39 -11.10 -9.67
CA ARG A 243 27.38 -11.64 -10.59
C ARG A 243 26.58 -12.79 -9.97
N GLY A 244 27.17 -13.51 -9.00
CA GLY A 244 26.47 -14.53 -8.22
C GLY A 244 25.40 -13.95 -7.30
N ASP A 245 25.66 -12.80 -6.67
CA ASP A 245 24.71 -12.13 -5.77
C ASP A 245 23.53 -11.54 -6.55
N LEU A 246 23.81 -10.85 -7.66
CA LEU A 246 22.75 -10.36 -8.57
C LEU A 246 21.88 -11.52 -9.08
N ARG A 247 22.49 -12.66 -9.45
CA ARG A 247 21.74 -13.85 -9.85
C ARG A 247 20.85 -14.38 -8.72
N ARG A 248 21.36 -14.48 -7.48
CA ARG A 248 20.59 -14.91 -6.31
C ARG A 248 19.43 -13.96 -5.99
N LEU A 249 19.65 -12.65 -6.03
CA LEU A 249 18.61 -11.64 -5.81
C LEU A 249 17.46 -11.77 -6.83
N ARG A 250 17.81 -11.97 -8.11
CA ARG A 250 16.84 -12.16 -9.18
C ARG A 250 16.09 -13.49 -9.07
N GLU A 251 16.81 -14.59 -8.79
CA GLU A 251 16.21 -15.92 -8.59
C GLU A 251 15.24 -15.91 -7.40
N TYR A 252 15.59 -15.24 -6.30
CA TYR A 252 14.73 -15.13 -5.12
C TYR A 252 13.48 -14.26 -5.37
N LEU A 253 13.62 -13.12 -6.07
CA LEU A 253 12.46 -12.32 -6.50
C LEU A 253 11.50 -13.13 -7.38
N GLN A 254 12.03 -13.96 -8.28
CA GLN A 254 11.23 -14.84 -9.13
C GLN A 254 10.59 -15.99 -8.35
N GLU A 255 11.27 -16.56 -7.35
CA GLU A 255 10.76 -17.62 -6.48
C GLU A 255 9.62 -17.15 -5.55
N GLN A 256 9.67 -15.90 -5.07
CA GLN A 256 8.59 -15.33 -4.25
C GLN A 256 7.40 -14.82 -5.08
N GLU A 257 7.51 -14.79 -6.41
CA GLU A 257 6.47 -14.33 -7.37
C GLU A 257 5.92 -12.91 -7.10
N GLN A 258 6.57 -12.10 -6.26
CA GLN A 258 6.14 -10.76 -5.88
C GLN A 258 7.34 -9.81 -5.68
N PRO A 259 7.14 -8.48 -5.82
CA PRO A 259 8.17 -7.50 -5.47
C PRO A 259 8.52 -7.53 -3.99
N LEU A 260 9.81 -7.45 -3.65
CA LEU A 260 10.30 -7.56 -2.27
C LEU A 260 11.05 -6.29 -1.85
N ALA A 261 10.96 -5.97 -0.57
CA ALA A 261 11.63 -4.80 0.01
C ALA A 261 13.14 -5.04 0.21
N ASP A 262 13.90 -3.94 0.21
CA ASP A 262 15.36 -3.93 0.33
C ASP A 262 15.88 -4.57 1.63
N ASP A 263 15.10 -4.49 2.71
CA ASP A 263 15.38 -5.12 4.00
C ASP A 263 15.25 -6.65 3.98
N VAL A 264 14.26 -7.19 3.25
CA VAL A 264 14.08 -8.63 3.00
C VAL A 264 15.23 -9.15 2.15
N LEU A 265 15.55 -8.45 1.05
CA LEU A 265 16.67 -8.82 0.17
C LEU A 265 18.02 -8.81 0.89
N ALA A 266 18.25 -7.85 1.78
CA ALA A 266 19.46 -7.79 2.61
C ALA A 266 19.56 -8.96 3.61
N GLN A 267 18.44 -9.35 4.23
CA GLN A 267 18.41 -10.44 5.22
C GLN A 267 18.47 -11.82 4.58
N ASP A 268 17.55 -12.12 3.68
CA ASP A 268 17.29 -13.50 3.24
C ASP A 268 18.22 -13.94 2.10
N VAL A 269 18.62 -13.00 1.23
CA VAL A 269 19.54 -13.29 0.11
C VAL A 269 20.99 -13.00 0.49
N LEU A 270 21.26 -11.85 1.11
CA LEU A 270 22.64 -11.44 1.44
C LEU A 270 23.09 -11.84 2.85
N GLY A 271 22.18 -12.32 3.71
CA GLY A 271 22.51 -12.83 5.06
C GLY A 271 22.85 -11.75 6.09
N VAL A 272 22.57 -10.48 5.79
CA VAL A 272 22.95 -9.34 6.64
C VAL A 272 21.88 -9.11 7.71
N ARG A 273 22.29 -9.18 8.98
CA ARG A 273 21.35 -9.07 10.11
C ARG A 273 20.83 -7.65 10.26
N ALA A 274 19.50 -7.51 10.39
CA ALA A 274 18.86 -6.28 10.82
C ALA A 274 19.48 -5.74 12.12
N GLY A 275 19.67 -4.43 12.20
CA GLY A 275 20.31 -3.75 13.34
C GLY A 275 21.84 -3.86 13.42
N SER A 276 22.50 -4.52 12.46
CA SER A 276 23.96 -4.41 12.30
C SER A 276 24.34 -3.09 11.62
N ALA A 277 25.54 -2.57 11.89
CA ALA A 277 26.03 -1.34 11.24
C ALA A 277 26.21 -1.49 9.71
N GLU A 278 26.36 -2.73 9.24
CA GLU A 278 26.45 -3.07 7.82
C GLU A 278 25.06 -3.08 7.15
N PHE A 279 23.97 -3.22 7.90
CA PHE A 279 22.62 -3.38 7.36
C PHE A 279 22.18 -2.22 6.48
N GLU A 280 22.21 -0.98 7.00
CA GLU A 280 21.83 0.22 6.23
C GLU A 280 22.77 0.48 5.05
N LEU A 281 24.05 0.11 5.18
CA LEU A 281 25.02 0.17 4.07
C LEU A 281 24.69 -0.86 2.98
N THR A 282 24.25 -2.06 3.36
CA THR A 282 23.79 -3.11 2.43
C THR A 282 22.49 -2.71 1.75
N ARG A 283 21.52 -2.15 2.47
CA ARG A 283 20.27 -1.62 1.91
C ARG A 283 20.54 -0.55 0.85
N PHE A 284 21.33 0.47 1.19
CA PHE A 284 21.77 1.48 0.22
C PHE A 284 22.51 0.86 -0.99
N ALA A 285 23.31 -0.20 -0.77
CA ALA A 285 23.98 -0.91 -1.85
C ALA A 285 23.01 -1.70 -2.74
N ILE A 286 21.98 -2.33 -2.19
CA ILE A 286 20.88 -2.96 -2.95
C ILE A 286 20.28 -1.91 -3.85
N ASP A 287 19.80 -0.81 -3.27
CA ASP A 287 19.09 0.21 -4.03
C ASP A 287 19.95 0.82 -5.14
N TYR A 288 21.18 1.24 -4.80
CA TYR A 288 22.08 1.87 -5.76
C TYR A 288 22.55 0.89 -6.85
N ARG A 289 22.93 -0.35 -6.51
CA ARG A 289 23.45 -1.30 -7.49
C ARG A 289 22.32 -1.82 -8.39
N LEU A 290 21.17 -2.19 -7.85
CA LEU A 290 20.04 -2.69 -8.65
C LEU A 290 19.48 -1.60 -9.58
N SER A 291 19.49 -0.32 -9.19
CA SER A 291 19.06 0.79 -10.06
C SER A 291 19.88 0.95 -11.34
N ARG A 292 21.10 0.39 -11.38
CA ARG A 292 22.01 0.43 -12.53
C ARG A 292 21.94 -0.82 -13.40
N GLU A 293 21.26 -1.87 -12.94
CA GLU A 293 21.08 -3.14 -13.65
C GLU A 293 19.74 -3.19 -14.40
N LYS A 294 19.75 -3.67 -15.64
CA LYS A 294 18.54 -3.67 -16.50
C LYS A 294 17.54 -4.80 -16.20
N GLU A 295 17.96 -5.79 -15.42
CA GLU A 295 17.12 -6.96 -15.10
C GLU A 295 16.12 -6.67 -13.97
N PHE A 296 16.37 -5.60 -13.19
CA PHE A 296 15.60 -5.16 -12.04
C PHE A 296 14.84 -3.88 -12.34
N GLU A 297 13.68 -3.69 -11.71
CA GLU A 297 12.90 -2.45 -11.76
C GLU A 297 12.63 -1.97 -10.33
N PHE A 298 12.92 -0.70 -10.05
CA PHE A 298 12.53 -0.09 -8.78
C PHE A 298 11.04 0.23 -8.82
N VAL A 299 10.29 -0.35 -7.89
CA VAL A 299 8.85 -0.17 -7.74
C VAL A 299 8.50 0.22 -6.30
N GLY A 300 9.39 0.91 -5.59
CA GLY A 300 9.18 1.31 -4.20
C GLY A 300 8.82 2.78 -4.00
N THR A 301 8.71 3.13 -2.73
CA THR A 301 8.62 4.51 -2.22
C THR A 301 9.88 4.85 -1.40
N THR A 302 9.90 5.97 -0.69
CA THR A 302 11.08 6.40 0.10
C THR A 302 11.33 5.47 1.29
N ASN A 303 10.25 5.11 2.00
CA ASN A 303 10.26 4.32 3.24
C ASN A 303 9.89 2.84 3.01
N GLN A 304 9.53 2.43 1.79
CA GLN A 304 9.25 1.05 1.42
C GLN A 304 9.81 0.72 0.03
N ARG A 305 11.07 0.26 0.00
CA ARG A 305 11.85 0.14 -1.25
C ARG A 305 11.67 -1.22 -1.91
N PHE A 306 10.54 -1.39 -2.57
CA PHE A 306 10.27 -2.59 -3.35
C PHE A 306 11.11 -2.66 -4.64
N TRP A 307 11.68 -3.84 -4.86
CA TRP A 307 12.39 -4.22 -6.07
C TRP A 307 11.63 -5.33 -6.79
N SER A 308 11.56 -5.22 -8.12
CA SER A 308 10.90 -6.16 -9.03
C SER A 308 11.91 -6.67 -10.07
N THR A 309 11.52 -7.71 -10.83
CA THR A 309 12.27 -8.19 -11.99
C THR A 309 11.38 -8.38 -13.20
N ASN A 310 11.98 -8.38 -14.39
CA ASN A 310 11.25 -8.72 -15.61
C ASN A 310 10.70 -10.14 -15.54
N GLY A 311 9.38 -10.28 -15.63
CA GLY A 311 8.69 -11.58 -15.68
C GLY A 311 7.92 -11.99 -14.41
N LEU A 312 7.87 -11.15 -13.37
CA LEU A 312 6.94 -11.38 -12.26
C LEU A 312 5.47 -11.34 -12.73
N PRO A 313 4.55 -12.09 -12.08
CA PRO A 313 3.12 -11.94 -12.28
C PRO A 313 2.66 -10.49 -12.06
N PRO A 314 1.68 -9.98 -12.84
CA PRO A 314 1.09 -8.68 -12.59
C PRO A 314 0.26 -8.69 -11.30
N ILE A 315 0.27 -7.57 -10.57
CA ILE A 315 -0.56 -7.36 -9.39
C ILE A 315 -1.98 -6.99 -9.84
N GLY A 316 -2.99 -7.68 -9.28
CA GLY A 316 -4.41 -7.44 -9.56
C GLY A 316 -4.91 -8.03 -10.89
N THR A 317 -5.96 -7.41 -11.41
CA THR A 317 -6.76 -7.95 -12.51
C THR A 317 -5.98 -8.25 -13.81
N THR A 318 -6.35 -9.34 -14.46
CA THR A 318 -5.96 -9.65 -15.85
C THR A 318 -7.07 -9.35 -16.86
N ARG A 319 -8.24 -8.87 -16.42
CA ARG A 319 -9.43 -8.59 -17.24
C ARG A 319 -9.19 -7.61 -18.38
N ARG A 320 -8.31 -6.62 -18.20
CA ARG A 320 -7.98 -5.60 -19.21
C ARG A 320 -6.52 -5.20 -19.11
N LYS A 321 -5.91 -4.78 -20.23
CA LYS A 321 -4.46 -4.49 -20.24
C LYS A 321 -4.19 -3.13 -19.58
N PRO A 322 -3.10 -2.96 -18.81
CA PRO A 322 -2.72 -1.68 -18.21
C PRO A 322 -2.60 -0.53 -19.23
N ASN A 323 -2.21 -0.83 -20.47
CA ASN A 323 -2.15 0.14 -21.57
C ASN A 323 -3.53 0.70 -21.97
N GLU A 324 -4.57 -0.11 -21.88
CA GLU A 324 -5.96 0.26 -22.22
C GLU A 324 -6.57 1.06 -21.08
N LEU A 325 -6.41 0.60 -19.83
CA LEU A 325 -6.84 1.31 -18.62
C LEU A 325 -6.26 2.73 -18.53
N GLY A 326 -4.94 2.89 -18.74
CA GLY A 326 -4.32 4.21 -18.79
C GLY A 326 -4.79 5.08 -19.96
N THR A 327 -5.31 4.48 -21.03
CA THR A 327 -5.92 5.23 -22.15
C THR A 327 -7.32 5.71 -21.79
N ASP A 328 -8.12 4.90 -21.08
CA ASP A 328 -9.44 5.30 -20.60
C ASP A 328 -9.34 6.49 -19.64
N TYR A 329 -8.43 6.41 -18.66
CA TYR A 329 -8.12 7.45 -17.65
C TYR A 329 -7.31 8.63 -18.18
N ARG A 330 -7.00 8.72 -19.48
CA ARG A 330 -6.22 9.84 -20.06
C ARG A 330 -6.78 11.22 -19.68
N PHE A 331 -8.11 11.36 -19.60
CA PHE A 331 -8.78 12.63 -19.31
C PHE A 331 -8.38 13.24 -17.96
N LEU A 332 -7.93 12.44 -16.98
CA LEU A 332 -7.44 12.94 -15.70
C LEU A 332 -6.24 13.90 -15.88
N LEU A 333 -5.46 13.76 -16.97
CA LEU A 333 -4.37 14.68 -17.31
C LEU A 333 -4.88 16.06 -17.74
N ASP A 334 -6.04 16.09 -18.40
CA ASP A 334 -6.65 17.31 -18.94
C ASP A 334 -7.41 18.08 -17.84
N GLU A 335 -7.83 17.40 -16.76
CA GLU A 335 -8.44 17.99 -15.56
C GLU A 335 -7.42 18.51 -14.53
N MET A 336 -6.16 18.09 -14.62
CA MET A 336 -5.07 18.57 -13.75
C MET A 336 -4.71 20.03 -14.05
N THR A 337 -5.36 20.94 -13.34
CA THR A 337 -5.18 22.40 -13.53
C THR A 337 -3.92 22.95 -12.83
N GLU A 338 -3.46 22.28 -11.77
CA GLU A 338 -2.29 22.67 -10.97
C GLU A 338 -1.32 21.49 -10.79
N GLY A 339 -0.09 21.78 -10.35
CA GLY A 339 0.91 20.75 -10.05
C GLY A 339 0.50 19.86 -8.86
N PRO A 340 0.81 18.56 -8.89
CA PRO A 340 0.38 17.62 -7.86
C PRO A 340 0.96 17.92 -6.47
N ALA A 341 0.09 18.22 -5.51
CA ALA A 341 0.45 18.44 -4.12
C ALA A 341 0.55 17.11 -3.34
N TYR A 342 1.56 16.29 -3.66
CA TYR A 342 1.76 14.95 -3.10
C TYR A 342 1.79 14.91 -1.56
N ARG A 343 1.16 13.88 -0.98
CA ARG A 343 0.97 13.67 0.47
C ARG A 343 0.46 14.88 1.28
N SER A 344 -0.25 15.82 0.64
CA SER A 344 -0.85 17.02 1.27
C SER A 344 -2.15 16.75 2.05
N VAL A 345 -2.76 15.57 1.93
CA VAL A 345 -3.92 15.16 2.75
C VAL A 345 -3.62 13.88 3.55
N GLU A 346 -4.41 13.65 4.60
CA GLU A 346 -4.28 12.47 5.47
C GLU A 346 -5.17 11.31 5.02
N SER A 347 -6.34 11.60 4.48
CA SER A 347 -7.29 10.63 3.96
C SER A 347 -8.05 11.16 2.73
N VAL A 348 -8.59 10.24 1.95
CA VAL A 348 -9.50 10.47 0.83
C VAL A 348 -10.64 9.47 0.92
N ASP A 349 -11.87 9.95 0.80
CA ASP A 349 -13.06 9.10 0.67
C ASP A 349 -13.41 8.98 -0.81
N HIS A 350 -13.65 7.77 -1.30
CA HIS A 350 -13.89 7.45 -2.70
C HIS A 350 -15.12 6.56 -2.87
N VAL A 351 -15.95 6.87 -3.87
CA VAL A 351 -17.14 6.08 -4.22
C VAL A 351 -16.80 5.18 -5.40
N LEU A 352 -16.79 3.87 -5.17
CA LEU A 352 -16.41 2.90 -6.21
C LEU A 352 -17.41 2.90 -7.37
N THR A 353 -16.94 3.22 -8.57
CA THR A 353 -17.72 3.02 -9.79
C THR A 353 -17.84 1.53 -10.13
N PHE A 354 -18.78 1.18 -11.01
CA PHE A 354 -18.85 -0.20 -11.51
C PHE A 354 -17.60 -0.58 -12.29
N PHE A 355 -17.06 0.33 -13.11
CA PHE A 355 -15.81 0.11 -13.84
C PHE A 355 -14.62 -0.16 -12.92
N GLU A 356 -14.48 0.59 -11.83
CA GLU A 356 -13.46 0.37 -10.79
C GLU A 356 -13.62 -0.98 -10.11
N TYR A 357 -14.85 -1.29 -9.66
CA TYR A 357 -15.17 -2.56 -9.00
C TYR A 357 -14.83 -3.78 -9.87
N ILE A 358 -15.24 -3.81 -11.14
CA ILE A 358 -14.99 -4.98 -12.01
C ILE A 358 -13.53 -5.15 -12.43
N HIS A 359 -12.69 -4.12 -12.32
CA HIS A 359 -11.27 -4.18 -12.68
C HIS A 359 -10.32 -4.07 -11.47
N GLY A 360 -10.85 -4.09 -10.24
CA GLY A 360 -10.04 -4.09 -9.01
C GLY A 360 -9.12 -2.88 -8.86
N LEU A 361 -9.58 -1.71 -9.31
CA LEU A 361 -8.73 -0.53 -9.51
C LEU A 361 -9.29 0.76 -8.92
N LEU A 362 -8.41 1.75 -8.76
CA LEU A 362 -8.75 3.14 -8.40
C LEU A 362 -8.12 4.14 -9.37
N PRO A 363 -8.75 5.30 -9.62
CA PRO A 363 -8.14 6.39 -10.37
C PRO A 363 -6.98 7.02 -9.60
N TYR A 364 -5.93 7.45 -10.31
CA TYR A 364 -4.89 8.32 -9.75
C TYR A 364 -5.21 9.79 -10.09
N ASP A 365 -6.37 10.24 -9.62
CA ASP A 365 -6.89 11.59 -9.84
C ASP A 365 -6.21 12.64 -8.94
N SER A 366 -6.73 13.87 -8.94
CA SER A 366 -6.19 14.96 -8.13
C SER A 366 -6.33 14.75 -6.61
N GLN A 367 -7.31 13.97 -6.14
CA GLN A 367 -7.45 13.64 -4.72
C GLN A 367 -6.45 12.55 -4.32
N MET A 368 -6.37 11.48 -5.11
CA MET A 368 -5.47 10.37 -4.89
C MET A 368 -4.00 10.81 -4.97
N GLN A 369 -3.67 11.70 -5.91
CA GLN A 369 -2.35 12.34 -5.99
C GLN A 369 -2.00 13.12 -4.72
N ARG A 370 -2.98 13.74 -4.06
CA ARG A 370 -2.73 14.47 -2.79
C ARG A 370 -2.52 13.54 -1.60
N LEU A 371 -2.96 12.28 -1.66
CA LEU A 371 -2.76 11.29 -0.59
C LEU A 371 -1.44 10.53 -0.77
N LEU A 372 -1.17 10.10 -2.00
CA LEU A 372 -0.10 9.17 -2.37
C LEU A 372 1.25 9.88 -2.64
N PRO A 373 2.37 9.14 -2.72
CA PRO A 373 3.68 9.74 -2.90
C PRO A 373 3.95 10.10 -4.36
N ALA A 374 4.93 10.99 -4.55
CA ALA A 374 5.52 11.26 -5.85
C ALA A 374 6.39 10.06 -6.33
N PRO A 375 6.66 9.93 -7.64
CA PRO A 375 7.73 9.06 -8.12
C PRO A 375 9.07 9.44 -7.47
N LEU A 376 9.80 8.47 -6.92
CA LEU A 376 11.12 8.69 -6.29
C LEU A 376 12.21 8.92 -7.35
N GLN A 377 12.06 8.32 -8.53
CA GLN A 377 12.99 8.46 -9.66
C GLN A 377 12.29 9.06 -10.89
N PRO A 378 12.94 9.91 -11.71
CA PRO A 378 12.33 10.54 -12.89
C PRO A 378 11.83 9.57 -13.96
N ASN A 379 12.34 8.32 -13.96
CA ASN A 379 12.00 7.25 -14.89
C ASN A 379 11.09 6.17 -14.26
N GLN A 380 10.67 6.33 -13.00
CA GLN A 380 9.82 5.36 -12.30
C GLN A 380 8.41 5.36 -12.88
N ARG A 381 7.97 4.19 -13.37
CA ARG A 381 6.66 4.03 -14.04
C ARG A 381 5.54 3.64 -13.09
N GLY A 382 5.87 3.09 -11.93
CA GLY A 382 4.93 2.73 -10.90
C GLY A 382 5.59 2.49 -9.56
N ALA A 383 4.77 2.32 -8.53
CA ALA A 383 5.15 1.95 -7.19
C ALA A 383 4.20 0.85 -6.69
N VAL A 384 4.73 -0.11 -5.95
CA VAL A 384 3.97 -1.09 -5.20
C VAL A 384 3.75 -0.52 -3.81
N LEU A 385 2.49 -0.46 -3.42
CA LEU A 385 2.05 0.03 -2.12
C LEU A 385 1.43 -1.15 -1.35
N THR A 386 1.50 -1.07 -0.03
CA THR A 386 0.82 -1.98 0.88
C THR A 386 -0.48 -1.34 1.34
N PHE A 387 -1.61 -2.01 1.17
CA PHE A 387 -2.93 -1.58 1.64
C PHE A 387 -3.39 -2.54 2.73
N GLU A 388 -3.39 -2.08 3.99
CA GLU A 388 -3.94 -2.79 5.15
C GLU A 388 -5.44 -2.53 5.26
N THR A 389 -6.24 -3.57 5.51
CA THR A 389 -7.66 -3.45 5.86
C THR A 389 -7.87 -3.85 7.32
N PRO A 390 -7.93 -2.89 8.26
CA PRO A 390 -8.09 -3.19 9.70
C PRO A 390 -9.37 -3.98 10.03
N GLN A 391 -10.39 -3.88 9.18
CA GLN A 391 -11.68 -4.55 9.35
C GLN A 391 -11.64 -6.06 9.07
N SER A 392 -10.80 -6.50 8.12
CA SER A 392 -10.62 -7.91 7.75
C SER A 392 -9.29 -8.51 8.26
N TYR A 393 -8.38 -7.67 8.76
CA TYR A 393 -7.00 -8.04 9.12
C TYR A 393 -6.19 -8.61 7.94
N THR A 394 -6.58 -8.22 6.71
CA THR A 394 -5.92 -8.61 5.47
C THR A 394 -5.07 -7.47 4.94
N THR A 395 -3.98 -7.81 4.24
CA THR A 395 -3.08 -6.86 3.60
C THR A 395 -2.97 -7.20 2.13
N TYR A 396 -3.17 -6.21 1.27
CA TYR A 396 -3.11 -6.35 -0.19
C TYR A 396 -1.90 -5.57 -0.73
N LEU A 397 -1.16 -6.15 -1.67
CA LEU A 397 -0.19 -5.40 -2.47
C LEU A 397 -0.93 -4.78 -3.65
N VAL A 398 -0.69 -3.49 -3.91
CA VAL A 398 -1.31 -2.77 -5.03
C VAL A 398 -0.25 -2.08 -5.88
N GLU A 399 -0.41 -2.09 -7.20
CA GLU A 399 0.47 -1.39 -8.15
C GLU A 399 -0.14 -0.03 -8.50
N LEU A 400 0.41 1.05 -7.93
CA LEU A 400 0.22 2.40 -8.44
C LEU A 400 1.01 2.56 -9.75
N ARG A 401 0.33 2.85 -10.85
CA ARG A 401 0.93 3.23 -12.13
C ARG A 401 0.85 4.74 -12.30
N TYR A 402 2.01 5.38 -12.41
CA TYR A 402 2.10 6.83 -12.56
C TYR A 402 1.63 7.27 -13.97
N PRO A 403 1.05 8.48 -14.08
CA PRO A 403 0.64 9.03 -15.37
C PRO A 403 1.83 9.21 -16.31
N THR A 404 1.55 9.11 -17.61
CA THR A 404 2.51 9.43 -18.68
C THR A 404 1.89 10.47 -19.60
N PRO A 405 2.65 11.18 -20.45
CA PRO A 405 2.12 12.27 -21.30
C PRO A 405 0.95 11.89 -22.24
N ASN A 406 0.61 10.61 -22.37
CA ASN A 406 -0.51 10.13 -23.18
C ASN A 406 -1.50 9.22 -22.45
N ARG A 407 -1.32 8.96 -21.13
CA ARG A 407 -2.13 8.02 -20.35
C ARG A 407 -2.25 8.46 -18.89
N GLY A 408 -3.46 8.38 -18.34
CA GLY A 408 -3.71 8.63 -16.92
C GLY A 408 -3.08 7.55 -16.03
N GLY A 409 -2.88 7.90 -14.76
CA GLY A 409 -2.46 6.97 -13.72
C GLY A 409 -3.66 6.26 -13.07
N PHE A 410 -3.40 5.12 -12.46
CA PHE A 410 -4.39 4.31 -11.74
C PHE A 410 -3.67 3.32 -10.80
N ILE A 411 -4.41 2.70 -9.89
CA ILE A 411 -3.91 1.73 -8.92
C ILE A 411 -4.59 0.38 -9.19
N LEU A 412 -3.84 -0.73 -9.26
CA LEU A 412 -4.36 -2.10 -9.43
C LEU A 412 -4.11 -2.95 -8.19
N GLY A 413 -4.94 -3.97 -7.92
CA GLY A 413 -4.68 -4.98 -6.88
C GLY A 413 -5.76 -5.08 -5.80
N LEU A 414 -6.93 -4.45 -6.00
CA LEU A 414 -8.03 -4.45 -5.03
C LEU A 414 -9.19 -5.39 -5.42
N ASP A 415 -9.02 -6.22 -6.46
CA ASP A 415 -10.03 -7.19 -6.93
C ASP A 415 -10.59 -8.06 -5.78
N ASP A 416 -9.72 -8.65 -4.97
CA ASP A 416 -10.10 -9.54 -3.86
C ASP A 416 -10.80 -8.74 -2.75
N PHE A 417 -10.20 -7.62 -2.31
CA PHE A 417 -10.81 -6.72 -1.32
C PHE A 417 -12.24 -6.30 -1.72
N TYR A 418 -12.44 -5.93 -2.99
CA TYR A 418 -13.74 -5.52 -3.51
C TYR A 418 -14.73 -6.68 -3.55
N THR A 419 -14.35 -7.83 -4.11
CA THR A 419 -15.26 -8.97 -4.27
C THR A 419 -15.61 -9.68 -2.96
N GLU A 420 -14.77 -9.57 -1.94
CA GLU A 420 -15.02 -10.11 -0.59
C GLU A 420 -15.91 -9.20 0.27
N ASN A 421 -15.79 -7.87 0.15
CA ASN A 421 -16.34 -6.93 1.13
C ASN A 421 -17.37 -5.93 0.55
N LEU A 422 -17.32 -5.63 -0.74
CA LEU A 422 -17.94 -4.44 -1.34
C LEU A 422 -18.90 -4.77 -2.50
N VAL A 423 -19.56 -3.74 -3.01
CA VAL A 423 -20.38 -3.74 -4.23
C VAL A 423 -20.13 -2.45 -5.03
N PRO A 424 -20.46 -2.39 -6.32
CA PRO A 424 -20.49 -1.13 -7.07
C PRO A 424 -21.33 -0.06 -6.36
N GLY A 425 -20.75 1.13 -6.20
CA GLY A 425 -21.32 2.24 -5.42
C GLY A 425 -20.89 2.28 -3.95
N ALA A 426 -20.11 1.31 -3.45
CA ALA A 426 -19.61 1.32 -2.07
C ALA A 426 -18.63 2.47 -1.81
N ILE A 427 -18.68 3.01 -0.59
CA ILE A 427 -17.81 4.10 -0.13
C ILE A 427 -16.63 3.51 0.65
N ILE A 428 -15.42 3.81 0.19
CA ILE A 428 -14.17 3.47 0.87
C ILE A 428 -13.46 4.73 1.36
N SER A 429 -12.73 4.63 2.46
CA SER A 429 -11.81 5.65 2.96
C SER A 429 -10.39 5.09 2.91
N ILE A 430 -9.47 5.84 2.31
CA ILE A 430 -8.06 5.48 2.23
C ILE A 430 -7.28 6.51 3.01
N SER A 431 -6.49 6.08 4.00
CA SER A 431 -5.70 6.95 4.88
C SER A 431 -4.22 6.61 4.87
N ARG A 432 -3.39 7.64 5.01
CA ARG A 432 -1.93 7.51 5.04
C ARG A 432 -1.46 6.93 6.37
N THR A 433 -0.38 6.14 6.34
CA THR A 433 0.41 5.86 7.55
C THR A 433 1.69 6.71 7.58
N GLU A 434 2.50 6.55 8.64
CA GLU A 434 3.83 7.13 8.75
C GLU A 434 4.76 6.66 7.60
N ASN A 435 4.57 5.44 7.11
CA ASN A 435 5.30 4.93 5.95
C ASN A 435 4.63 5.43 4.66
N ASP A 436 5.41 5.93 3.69
CA ASP A 436 4.91 6.48 2.43
C ASP A 436 4.48 5.40 1.41
N GLY A 437 4.83 4.13 1.65
CA GLY A 437 4.37 2.96 0.90
C GLY A 437 3.17 2.23 1.51
N HIS A 438 2.80 2.51 2.77
CA HIS A 438 1.75 1.79 3.50
C HIS A 438 0.54 2.68 3.79
N TYR A 439 -0.64 2.22 3.38
CA TYR A 439 -1.92 2.89 3.51
C TYR A 439 -2.93 1.97 4.19
N ARG A 440 -3.92 2.55 4.86
CA ARG A 440 -5.08 1.82 5.36
C ARG A 440 -6.28 2.07 4.45
N VAL A 441 -6.99 1.01 4.09
CA VAL A 441 -8.26 1.09 3.39
C VAL A 441 -9.36 0.52 4.29
N GLU A 442 -10.40 1.32 4.50
CA GLU A 442 -11.58 0.97 5.28
C GLU A 442 -12.83 1.23 4.43
N TYR A 443 -13.93 0.56 4.74
CA TYR A 443 -15.24 0.83 4.15
C TYR A 443 -16.26 1.14 5.23
N LEU A 444 -17.26 1.96 4.91
CA LEU A 444 -18.35 2.23 5.85
C LEU A 444 -19.12 0.93 6.09
N ALA A 445 -19.16 0.42 7.32
CA ALA A 445 -19.86 -0.83 7.63
C ALA A 445 -21.32 -0.55 8.02
N GLU A 446 -22.27 -1.25 7.39
CA GLU A 446 -23.71 -1.07 7.58
C GLU A 446 -24.46 -2.36 7.94
N SER A 447 -25.74 -2.25 8.29
CA SER A 447 -26.62 -3.40 8.41
C SER A 447 -26.85 -4.07 7.06
N GLY A 448 -26.82 -5.41 7.01
CA GLY A 448 -26.98 -6.18 5.78
C GLY A 448 -28.23 -5.79 4.97
N GLN A 449 -28.00 -5.26 3.77
CA GLN A 449 -29.00 -4.90 2.78
C GLN A 449 -29.11 -5.99 1.71
N ASN A 450 -30.23 -6.03 0.99
CA ASN A 450 -30.43 -6.93 -0.15
C ASN A 450 -30.91 -6.11 -1.35
N GLY A 451 -30.25 -6.27 -2.49
CA GLY A 451 -30.64 -5.63 -3.76
C GLY A 451 -30.49 -6.60 -4.93
N ARG A 452 -31.12 -6.28 -6.07
CA ARG A 452 -30.75 -6.90 -7.35
C ARG A 452 -29.78 -5.98 -8.07
N LEU A 453 -28.50 -6.30 -7.98
CA LEU A 453 -27.39 -5.45 -8.45
C LEU A 453 -26.85 -5.94 -9.79
N LEU A 454 -26.31 -5.00 -10.57
CA LEU A 454 -25.62 -5.29 -11.82
C LEU A 454 -24.35 -6.11 -11.56
N GLU A 455 -24.15 -7.16 -12.35
CA GLU A 455 -22.93 -7.96 -12.41
C GLU A 455 -22.58 -8.27 -13.89
N LEU A 456 -21.32 -8.64 -14.15
CA LEU A 456 -20.88 -9.17 -15.45
C LEU A 456 -20.83 -10.70 -15.41
N ASP A 457 -21.64 -11.40 -16.21
CA ASP A 457 -21.55 -12.86 -16.34
C ASP A 457 -20.40 -13.24 -17.28
N GLU A 458 -19.30 -13.72 -16.71
CA GLU A 458 -18.12 -14.17 -17.46
C GLU A 458 -18.21 -15.66 -17.90
N ARG A 459 -19.22 -16.42 -17.43
CA ARG A 459 -19.24 -17.89 -17.53
C ARG A 459 -19.88 -18.44 -18.80
N ARG A 460 -20.86 -17.74 -19.38
CA ARG A 460 -21.61 -18.23 -20.56
C ARG A 460 -21.54 -17.32 -21.77
N ALA A 461 -21.54 -16.02 -21.54
CA ALA A 461 -21.25 -14.97 -22.53
C ALA A 461 -21.11 -13.67 -21.76
N GLN A 462 -20.03 -12.90 -21.99
CA GLN A 462 -19.84 -11.57 -21.39
C GLN A 462 -21.06 -10.69 -21.63
N ARG A 463 -21.91 -10.60 -20.61
CA ARG A 463 -23.18 -9.86 -20.61
C ARG A 463 -23.46 -9.37 -19.21
N TYR A 464 -24.06 -8.20 -19.12
CA TYR A 464 -24.56 -7.65 -17.87
C TYR A 464 -25.81 -8.40 -17.42
N VAL A 465 -25.92 -8.69 -16.13
CA VAL A 465 -27.05 -9.42 -15.52
C VAL A 465 -27.34 -8.86 -14.13
N PHE A 466 -28.61 -8.85 -13.71
CA PHE A 466 -28.97 -8.46 -12.34
C PHE A 466 -29.10 -9.68 -11.43
N ARG A 467 -28.26 -9.78 -10.40
CA ARG A 467 -28.31 -10.87 -9.40
C ARG A 467 -28.79 -10.37 -8.04
N PRO A 468 -29.52 -11.19 -7.25
CA PRO A 468 -29.75 -10.91 -5.84
C PRO A 468 -28.43 -10.95 -5.07
N THR A 469 -28.04 -9.82 -4.50
CA THR A 469 -26.77 -9.62 -3.79
C THR A 469 -27.07 -9.08 -2.39
N THR A 470 -26.50 -9.72 -1.38
CA THR A 470 -26.54 -9.27 0.02
C THR A 470 -25.22 -8.56 0.32
N PHE A 471 -25.28 -7.33 0.82
CA PHE A 471 -24.09 -6.52 1.12
C PHE A 471 -24.25 -5.78 2.45
N ALA A 472 -23.13 -5.51 3.14
CA ALA A 472 -23.11 -4.89 4.48
C ALA A 472 -22.13 -3.71 4.56
N CYS A 473 -21.94 -3.03 3.43
CA CYS A 473 -21.17 -1.80 3.29
C CYS A 473 -22.10 -0.64 2.94
N GLY A 474 -21.71 0.57 3.34
CA GLY A 474 -22.37 1.81 2.97
C GLY A 474 -22.09 2.14 1.51
N VAL A 475 -23.14 2.57 0.82
CA VAL A 475 -23.15 2.81 -0.62
C VAL A 475 -23.71 4.19 -0.91
N GLU A 476 -23.18 4.86 -1.92
CA GLU A 476 -23.79 6.06 -2.49
C GLU A 476 -24.99 5.65 -3.36
N PRO A 477 -26.25 5.95 -2.98
CA PRO A 477 -27.42 5.45 -3.69
C PRO A 477 -27.49 5.88 -5.17
N ARG A 478 -26.89 7.02 -5.54
CA ARG A 478 -26.79 7.48 -6.94
C ARG A 478 -25.95 6.56 -7.80
N MET A 479 -24.90 5.96 -7.23
CA MET A 479 -23.96 5.07 -7.92
C MET A 479 -24.35 3.58 -7.82
N LEU A 480 -25.30 3.23 -6.95
CA LEU A 480 -25.80 1.86 -6.82
C LEU A 480 -26.64 1.44 -8.05
N LEU A 481 -26.14 0.47 -8.81
CA LEU A 481 -26.75 -0.02 -10.05
C LEU A 481 -27.80 -1.12 -9.79
N THR A 482 -29.00 -0.70 -9.42
CA THR A 482 -30.15 -1.60 -9.19
C THR A 482 -30.93 -1.90 -10.47
N GLU A 483 -31.59 -3.06 -10.52
CA GLU A 483 -32.44 -3.48 -11.64
C GLU A 483 -33.56 -2.45 -11.92
N ASP A 484 -34.16 -1.86 -10.89
CA ASP A 484 -35.24 -0.86 -11.04
C ASP A 484 -34.77 0.43 -11.76
N ARG A 485 -33.52 0.85 -11.56
CA ARG A 485 -32.93 2.04 -12.21
C ARG A 485 -32.31 1.72 -13.57
N MET A 486 -31.70 0.54 -13.69
CA MET A 486 -30.78 0.21 -14.79
C MET A 486 -31.23 -1.00 -15.62
N SER A 487 -32.51 -1.38 -15.56
CA SER A 487 -33.08 -2.59 -16.19
C SER A 487 -32.70 -2.79 -17.66
N GLY A 488 -32.52 -1.72 -18.44
CA GLY A 488 -32.13 -1.80 -19.85
C GLY A 488 -30.70 -2.29 -20.11
N LEU A 489 -29.84 -2.38 -19.09
CA LEU A 489 -28.55 -3.10 -19.17
C LEU A 489 -28.72 -4.62 -19.11
N ASN A 490 -29.88 -5.15 -18.72
CA ASN A 490 -30.04 -6.59 -18.49
C ASN A 490 -29.92 -7.41 -19.79
N GLY A 491 -28.90 -8.27 -19.85
CA GLY A 491 -28.58 -9.06 -21.03
C GLY A 491 -27.75 -8.32 -22.08
N GLU A 492 -27.47 -7.03 -21.92
CA GLU A 492 -26.59 -6.28 -22.83
C GLU A 492 -25.15 -6.81 -22.79
N LYS A 493 -24.41 -6.64 -23.88
CA LYS A 493 -22.98 -6.92 -23.91
C LYS A 493 -22.17 -5.68 -23.51
N PRO A 494 -20.99 -5.84 -22.90
CA PRO A 494 -20.01 -4.74 -22.80
C PRO A 494 -19.73 -4.14 -24.19
N LEU A 495 -19.60 -2.82 -24.27
CA LEU A 495 -19.34 -2.10 -25.53
C LEU A 495 -18.00 -2.50 -26.15
N ASP A 496 -17.96 -2.51 -27.48
CA ASP A 496 -16.72 -2.73 -28.22
C ASP A 496 -15.68 -1.64 -27.91
N GLU A 497 -14.41 -2.04 -27.82
CA GLU A 497 -13.26 -1.16 -27.55
C GLU A 497 -13.19 0.08 -28.48
N LYS A 498 -13.67 -0.04 -29.73
CA LYS A 498 -13.75 1.10 -30.67
C LYS A 498 -14.75 2.17 -30.21
N VAL A 499 -15.87 1.76 -29.60
CA VAL A 499 -16.92 2.65 -29.07
C VAL A 499 -16.42 3.25 -27.75
N ARG A 500 -15.89 2.43 -26.84
CA ARG A 500 -15.38 2.87 -25.53
C ARG A 500 -14.35 4.00 -25.58
N ARG A 501 -13.51 4.02 -26.63
CA ARG A 501 -12.50 5.08 -26.84
C ARG A 501 -13.08 6.48 -27.05
N ARG A 502 -14.36 6.59 -27.41
CA ARG A 502 -15.07 7.82 -27.73
C ARG A 502 -16.08 8.16 -26.64
N PRO A 503 -15.81 9.13 -25.73
CA PRO A 503 -16.74 9.51 -24.68
C PRO A 503 -18.16 9.77 -25.20
N GLU A 504 -18.27 10.53 -26.29
CA GLU A 504 -19.51 10.87 -26.98
C GLU A 504 -20.30 9.62 -27.45
N SER A 505 -19.60 8.60 -27.96
CA SER A 505 -20.23 7.34 -28.39
C SER A 505 -20.64 6.46 -27.20
N VAL A 506 -19.94 6.52 -26.07
CA VAL A 506 -20.34 5.84 -24.83
C VAL A 506 -21.58 6.50 -24.24
N VAL A 507 -21.62 7.83 -24.17
CA VAL A 507 -22.78 8.61 -23.67
C VAL A 507 -24.04 8.29 -24.50
N ALA A 508 -23.94 8.34 -25.84
CA ALA A 508 -25.04 7.98 -26.74
C ALA A 508 -25.54 6.54 -26.51
N ALA A 509 -24.62 5.56 -26.45
CA ALA A 509 -24.99 4.16 -26.20
C ALA A 509 -25.62 3.94 -24.81
N THR A 510 -25.21 4.70 -23.79
CA THR A 510 -25.85 4.68 -22.47
C THR A 510 -27.27 5.24 -22.54
N PHE A 511 -27.51 6.38 -23.23
CA PHE A 511 -28.86 6.89 -23.44
C PHE A 511 -29.79 5.88 -24.12
N GLU A 512 -29.32 5.18 -25.16
CA GLU A 512 -30.10 4.17 -25.87
C GLU A 512 -30.47 2.96 -24.99
N ARG A 513 -29.67 2.68 -23.96
CA ARG A 513 -29.85 1.56 -23.03
C ARG A 513 -30.70 1.88 -21.81
N ILE A 514 -30.46 3.01 -21.14
CA ILE A 514 -31.12 3.34 -19.85
C ILE A 514 -32.03 4.58 -19.91
N GLY A 515 -31.98 5.35 -21.00
CA GLY A 515 -32.77 6.56 -21.15
C GLY A 515 -34.26 6.28 -21.37
N GLN A 516 -35.11 7.16 -20.86
CA GLN A 516 -36.55 7.10 -21.11
C GLN A 516 -36.84 7.53 -22.56
N HIS A 517 -37.28 6.60 -23.39
CA HIS A 517 -37.61 6.89 -24.79
C HIS A 517 -38.93 7.66 -24.92
N ARG A 518 -38.89 8.88 -25.46
CA ARG A 518 -40.06 9.75 -25.71
C ARG A 518 -39.90 10.46 -27.06
N GLY A 519 -40.88 10.29 -27.95
CA GLY A 519 -40.94 11.02 -29.22
C GLY A 519 -39.81 10.73 -30.23
N GLY A 520 -39.08 9.63 -30.07
CA GLY A 520 -37.88 9.31 -30.86
C GLY A 520 -36.56 9.67 -30.17
N ASN A 521 -36.61 10.42 -29.07
CA ASN A 521 -35.45 10.84 -28.29
C ASN A 521 -35.34 10.02 -26.99
N TYR A 522 -34.18 10.05 -26.35
CA TYR A 522 -33.92 9.42 -25.05
C TYR A 522 -33.58 10.48 -24.01
N SER A 523 -34.23 10.46 -22.85
CA SER A 523 -33.96 11.40 -21.75
C SER A 523 -33.53 10.70 -20.46
N ALA A 524 -32.53 11.22 -19.76
CA ALA A 524 -32.05 10.72 -18.46
C ALA A 524 -31.62 11.88 -17.55
N ASP A 525 -31.77 11.71 -16.24
CA ASP A 525 -31.14 12.58 -15.25
C ASP A 525 -29.61 12.37 -15.21
N PHE A 526 -28.88 13.42 -14.84
CA PHE A 526 -27.42 13.42 -14.85
C PHE A 526 -26.81 12.33 -13.93
N ASP A 527 -27.34 12.13 -12.72
CA ASP A 527 -26.84 11.13 -11.76
C ASP A 527 -26.95 9.70 -12.32
N THR A 528 -28.09 9.37 -12.94
CA THR A 528 -28.34 8.06 -13.56
C THR A 528 -27.49 7.90 -14.83
N LEU A 529 -27.31 8.94 -15.63
CA LEU A 529 -26.41 8.91 -16.78
C LEU A 529 -24.94 8.70 -16.37
N LEU A 530 -24.47 9.40 -15.33
CA LEU A 530 -23.12 9.28 -14.76
C LEU A 530 -22.84 7.87 -14.27
N ALA A 531 -23.76 7.29 -13.49
CA ALA A 531 -23.66 5.91 -13.04
C ALA A 531 -23.66 4.92 -14.23
N GLY A 532 -24.46 5.19 -15.26
CA GLY A 532 -24.56 4.38 -16.47
C GLY A 532 -23.30 4.39 -17.37
N VAL A 533 -22.71 5.55 -17.64
CA VAL A 533 -21.47 5.62 -18.47
C VAL A 533 -20.29 4.95 -17.77
N ASN A 534 -20.23 5.06 -16.44
CA ASN A 534 -19.25 4.40 -15.59
C ASN A 534 -19.44 2.86 -15.44
N VAL A 535 -20.35 2.25 -16.21
CA VAL A 535 -20.37 0.79 -16.45
C VAL A 535 -19.38 0.39 -17.56
N GLU A 536 -19.12 1.28 -18.50
CA GLU A 536 -18.40 0.99 -19.75
C GLU A 536 -17.05 1.70 -19.84
N ARG A 537 -16.96 2.93 -19.31
CA ARG A 537 -15.74 3.75 -19.30
C ARG A 537 -15.74 4.66 -18.06
N PRO A 538 -14.61 4.86 -17.36
CA PRO A 538 -14.50 5.86 -16.32
C PRO A 538 -14.77 7.27 -16.87
N MET A 539 -15.65 8.02 -16.21
CA MET A 539 -15.95 9.42 -16.48
C MET A 539 -16.26 10.16 -15.18
N THR A 540 -15.62 11.31 -14.99
CA THR A 540 -15.97 12.32 -13.97
C THR A 540 -17.21 13.10 -14.38
N GLU A 541 -17.80 13.81 -13.41
CA GLU A 541 -18.88 14.76 -13.70
C GLU A 541 -18.44 15.85 -14.69
N THR A 542 -17.22 16.37 -14.52
CA THR A 542 -16.63 17.40 -15.39
C THR A 542 -16.51 16.92 -16.84
N LEU A 543 -15.97 15.72 -17.07
CA LEU A 543 -15.87 15.15 -18.41
C LEU A 543 -17.26 14.89 -19.02
N LEU A 544 -18.20 14.35 -18.24
CA LEU A 544 -19.55 14.07 -18.74
C LEU A 544 -20.29 15.36 -19.12
N ARG A 545 -20.26 16.40 -18.27
CA ARG A 545 -20.87 17.71 -18.59
C ARG A 545 -20.20 18.33 -19.81
N SER A 546 -18.87 18.32 -19.88
CA SER A 546 -18.13 18.82 -21.07
C SER A 546 -18.54 18.08 -22.36
N THR A 547 -18.74 16.76 -22.29
CA THR A 547 -19.18 15.94 -23.44
C THR A 547 -20.62 16.24 -23.87
N LEU A 548 -21.51 16.56 -22.92
CA LEU A 548 -22.92 16.88 -23.17
C LEU A 548 -23.16 18.33 -23.61
N GLU A 549 -22.32 19.26 -23.16
CA GLU A 549 -22.54 20.71 -23.34
C GLU A 549 -21.69 21.31 -24.47
N ASN A 550 -20.57 20.67 -24.85
CA ASN A 550 -19.71 21.08 -25.97
C ASN A 550 -19.89 20.20 -27.22
N ASP A 551 -21.04 19.56 -27.40
CA ASP A 551 -21.35 18.77 -28.59
C ASP A 551 -21.76 19.66 -29.78
N ASP A 552 -20.84 19.81 -30.73
CA ASP A 552 -21.06 20.56 -31.98
C ASP A 552 -22.12 19.92 -32.91
N THR A 553 -22.52 18.66 -32.68
CA THR A 553 -23.48 17.95 -33.55
C THR A 553 -24.94 18.15 -33.17
N GLY A 554 -25.21 18.67 -31.96
CA GLY A 554 -26.56 18.85 -31.42
C GLY A 554 -27.28 17.53 -31.14
N ALA A 555 -26.54 16.42 -31.01
CA ALA A 555 -27.07 15.14 -30.59
C ALA A 555 -27.44 15.16 -29.11
N PHE A 556 -26.75 15.93 -28.28
CA PHE A 556 -27.07 16.15 -26.88
C PHE A 556 -27.70 17.54 -26.64
N SER A 557 -28.66 17.60 -25.72
CA SER A 557 -29.30 18.85 -25.29
C SER A 557 -29.74 18.76 -23.83
N ARG A 558 -29.68 19.87 -23.11
CA ARG A 558 -30.21 19.99 -21.74
C ARG A 558 -31.71 20.28 -21.80
N ASP A 559 -32.51 19.57 -21.02
CA ASP A 559 -33.95 19.82 -20.90
C ASP A 559 -34.16 21.18 -20.18
N PRO A 560 -34.88 22.16 -20.77
CA PRO A 560 -35.15 23.44 -20.14
C PRO A 560 -36.21 23.39 -19.03
N GLU A 561 -37.02 22.33 -18.95
CA GLU A 561 -38.05 22.13 -17.92
C GLU A 561 -37.57 21.18 -16.81
N GLY A 562 -36.63 20.28 -17.12
CA GLY A 562 -36.06 19.31 -16.18
C GLY A 562 -34.85 19.82 -15.39
N GLN A 563 -34.85 19.65 -14.06
CA GLN A 563 -33.67 19.93 -13.24
C GLN A 563 -32.58 18.88 -13.48
N ASP A 564 -31.54 19.28 -14.23
CA ASP A 564 -30.35 18.47 -14.56
C ASP A 564 -30.67 17.18 -15.35
N VAL A 565 -31.66 17.28 -16.24
CA VAL A 565 -32.02 16.24 -17.21
C VAL A 565 -31.40 16.57 -18.57
N TYR A 566 -30.84 15.57 -19.24
CA TYR A 566 -30.29 15.68 -20.58
C TYR A 566 -31.04 14.75 -21.55
N THR A 567 -31.11 15.16 -22.81
CA THR A 567 -31.79 14.46 -23.91
C THR A 567 -30.81 14.18 -25.05
N TYR A 568 -30.84 12.95 -25.55
CA TYR A 568 -30.13 12.49 -26.74
C TYR A 568 -31.10 12.27 -27.92
N VAL A 569 -30.70 12.76 -29.09
CA VAL A 569 -31.40 12.57 -30.36
C VAL A 569 -30.64 11.52 -31.20
N PRO A 570 -31.23 10.34 -31.47
CA PRO A 570 -30.58 9.31 -32.28
C PRO A 570 -30.42 9.73 -33.75
N GLY A 571 -29.30 9.35 -34.36
CA GLY A 571 -29.05 9.51 -35.79
C GLY A 571 -28.40 10.83 -36.21
N THR A 572 -28.45 11.87 -35.36
CA THR A 572 -27.42 12.91 -35.35
C THR A 572 -26.14 12.26 -34.81
N THR A 573 -25.20 11.98 -35.71
CA THR A 573 -23.98 11.22 -35.37
C THR A 573 -22.86 12.20 -34.96
N PRO A 574 -22.25 12.05 -33.78
CA PRO A 574 -20.99 12.72 -33.44
C PRO A 574 -19.76 12.12 -34.16
#